data_AF-A0A644ZTX8-F1
#
_entry.id   AF-A0A644ZTX8-F1
#
_cell.length_a   1.000
_cell.length_b   1.000
_cell.length_c   1.000
_cell.angle_alpha   90.00
_cell.angle_beta   90.00
_cell.angle_gamma   90.00
#
_symmetry.space_group_name_H-M   'P 1'
#
loop_
_entity.id
_entity.type
_entity.pdbx_description
1 polymer ?
#
loop_
_entity_poly.entity_id
_entity_poly.type
_entity_poly.pdbx_seq_one_letter_code
_entity_poly.pdbx_strand_id
1 'polypeptide(L)'
;MEGQKEANKLQTEDTSFWKKPNLEGNPADFGDVHGKVEDPSSTMEIETSGVVEHHPVHPEHKVIPLIERFATASGFFKVSDQKYKHPDGESIIKNLESRFPWELVDESGNRIKSYYPKECCLRAGSIEIPADVWNLLEEDPIHYSLILIEADRTSFEYTGELLIKLKQKGDITLFPASYTILAKDR
;
A
#
# COMPACT_ATOMS: atom_id res chain seq x y z
N MET A 1 -47.00 36.35 13.71
CA MET A 1 -47.09 36.41 12.24
C MET A 1 -46.15 37.53 11.83
N GLU A 2 -45.14 37.37 10.99
CA GLU A 2 -44.43 36.26 10.34
C GLU A 2 -42.93 36.67 10.33
N GLY A 3 -41.92 35.87 10.01
CA GLY A 3 -41.80 34.48 9.61
C GLY A 3 -40.33 34.25 9.24
N GLN A 4 -39.72 33.15 9.66
CA GLN A 4 -38.34 32.85 9.29
C GLN A 4 -38.25 32.51 7.80
N LYS A 5 -37.20 32.98 7.11
CA LYS A 5 -36.38 32.24 6.12
C LYS A 5 -35.48 33.21 5.35
N GLU A 6 -34.17 32.96 5.39
CA GLU A 6 -33.30 32.78 4.21
C GLU A 6 -31.95 32.29 4.75
N ALA A 7 -31.68 30.99 4.61
CA ALA A 7 -31.04 30.37 3.45
C ALA A 7 -29.54 30.21 3.70
N ASN A 8 -29.25 29.20 4.55
CA ASN A 8 -27.90 28.78 4.88
C ASN A 8 -27.19 28.32 3.60
N LYS A 9 -26.26 29.14 3.08
CA LYS A 9 -25.52 28.84 1.86
C LYS A 9 -24.48 27.78 2.16
N LEU A 10 -24.84 26.51 1.94
CA LEU A 10 -23.91 25.39 1.98
C LEU A 10 -22.64 25.77 1.21
N GLN A 11 -21.52 25.82 1.91
CA GLN A 11 -20.22 25.75 1.26
C GLN A 11 -20.15 24.37 0.63
N THR A 12 -20.18 24.32 -0.70
CA THR A 12 -19.87 23.11 -1.46
C THR A 12 -18.44 22.73 -1.14
N GLU A 13 -18.25 21.64 -0.40
CA GLU A 13 -16.94 21.08 -0.09
C GLU A 13 -16.22 20.76 -1.41
N ASP A 14 -15.11 21.46 -1.66
CA ASP A 14 -14.34 21.28 -2.88
C ASP A 14 -13.51 19.98 -2.81
N THR A 15 -14.19 18.88 -3.08
CA THR A 15 -13.60 17.53 -3.16
C THR A 15 -12.62 17.35 -4.32
N SER A 16 -12.36 18.39 -5.14
CA SER A 16 -11.32 18.38 -6.17
C SER A 16 -9.91 18.18 -5.63
N PHE A 17 -9.70 18.45 -4.33
CA PHE A 17 -8.43 18.23 -3.61
C PHE A 17 -7.83 16.83 -3.80
N TRP A 18 -8.68 15.83 -4.05
CA TRP A 18 -8.28 14.42 -4.12
C TRP A 18 -8.16 13.86 -5.55
N LYS A 19 -8.17 14.72 -6.58
CA LYS A 19 -7.98 14.28 -7.96
C LYS A 19 -6.59 13.67 -8.13
N LYS A 20 -6.55 12.39 -8.50
CA LYS A 20 -5.31 11.66 -8.84
C LYS A 20 -4.54 12.46 -9.90
N PRO A 21 -3.21 12.62 -9.80
CA PRO A 21 -2.43 13.04 -10.95
C PRO A 21 -2.58 11.98 -12.05
N ASN A 22 -2.92 12.40 -13.27
CA ASN A 22 -3.08 11.49 -14.41
C ASN A 22 -1.73 10.87 -14.79
N LEU A 23 -1.52 9.62 -14.38
CA LEU A 23 -0.53 8.72 -14.98
C LEU A 23 -1.21 7.97 -16.13
N GLU A 24 -1.36 8.63 -17.27
CA GLU A 24 -1.87 8.00 -18.50
C GLU A 24 -0.79 7.10 -19.13
N GLY A 25 -0.62 5.92 -18.54
CA GLY A 25 0.12 4.79 -19.11
C GLY A 25 -0.85 3.77 -19.71
N ASN A 26 -0.93 3.71 -21.03
CA ASN A 26 -1.89 2.88 -21.77
C ASN A 26 -1.64 1.37 -21.56
N PRO A 27 -2.60 0.57 -21.06
CA PRO A 27 -2.43 -0.87 -20.91
C PRO A 27 -2.49 -1.56 -22.27
N ALA A 28 -1.37 -2.17 -22.68
CA ALA A 28 -1.31 -2.97 -23.89
C ALA A 28 -2.08 -4.29 -23.73
N ASP A 29 -3.16 -4.39 -24.52
CA ASP A 29 -3.70 -5.58 -25.16
C ASP A 29 -2.94 -6.90 -24.92
N PHE A 30 -3.56 -7.82 -24.16
CA PHE A 30 -3.19 -9.23 -24.14
C PHE A 30 -4.41 -10.07 -24.49
N GLY A 31 -4.35 -10.72 -25.65
CA GLY A 31 -5.47 -11.40 -26.27
C GLY A 31 -5.99 -12.63 -25.52
N ASP A 32 -7.30 -12.82 -25.64
CA ASP A 32 -8.05 -14.01 -25.24
C ASP A 32 -7.55 -15.27 -25.97
N VAL A 33 -7.32 -16.37 -25.25
CA VAL A 33 -7.14 -17.69 -25.86
C VAL A 33 -8.06 -18.71 -25.19
N HIS A 34 -9.16 -19.00 -25.88
CA HIS A 34 -10.07 -20.09 -25.54
C HIS A 34 -9.42 -21.45 -25.81
N GLY A 35 -9.25 -22.26 -24.76
CA GLY A 35 -8.81 -23.66 -24.85
C GLY A 35 -9.81 -24.58 -24.16
N LYS A 36 -10.65 -25.27 -24.93
CA LYS A 36 -11.73 -26.14 -24.45
C LYS A 36 -11.44 -27.60 -24.83
N VAL A 37 -11.33 -28.48 -23.84
CA VAL A 37 -11.43 -29.96 -23.92
C VAL A 37 -11.83 -30.44 -22.52
N GLU A 38 -13.08 -30.83 -22.29
CA GLU A 38 -13.76 -32.08 -22.67
C GLU A 38 -13.60 -33.20 -21.61
N ASP A 39 -14.77 -33.60 -21.11
CA ASP A 39 -15.03 -34.53 -20.00
C ASP A 39 -15.43 -35.88 -20.59
N PRO A 40 -14.95 -37.01 -20.05
CA PRO A 40 -15.77 -38.21 -20.05
C PRO A 40 -15.87 -38.87 -18.67
N SER A 41 -17.08 -38.77 -18.10
CA SER A 41 -17.57 -39.58 -16.99
C SER A 41 -17.39 -41.09 -17.23
N SER A 42 -16.92 -41.81 -16.21
CA SER A 42 -17.13 -43.25 -16.06
C SER A 42 -17.23 -43.60 -14.56
N THR A 43 -18.28 -44.32 -14.18
CA THR A 43 -18.66 -44.62 -12.77
C THR A 43 -18.33 -46.08 -12.42
N MET A 44 -18.41 -46.43 -11.12
CA MET A 44 -18.40 -47.77 -10.48
C MET A 44 -17.03 -48.24 -9.91
N GLU A 45 -16.92 -48.86 -8.72
CA GLU A 45 -17.75 -48.87 -7.49
C GLU A 45 -16.87 -49.36 -6.30
N ILE A 46 -17.15 -48.84 -5.09
CA ILE A 46 -16.80 -49.24 -3.68
C ILE A 46 -15.97 -50.56 -3.49
N GLU A 47 -14.84 -50.60 -2.76
CA GLU A 47 -14.61 -50.54 -1.29
C GLU A 47 -13.08 -50.65 -0.96
N THR A 48 -12.48 -50.56 0.24
CA THR A 48 -12.82 -50.09 1.63
C THR A 48 -11.52 -49.68 2.39
N SER A 49 -11.65 -49.05 3.58
CA SER A 49 -10.68 -48.97 4.70
C SER A 49 -9.24 -48.49 4.48
N GLY A 50 -8.98 -47.23 4.84
CA GLY A 50 -7.63 -46.71 5.12
C GLY A 50 -7.68 -45.31 5.75
N VAL A 51 -7.33 -45.19 7.03
CA VAL A 51 -7.40 -43.91 7.75
C VAL A 51 -6.27 -42.97 7.33
N VAL A 52 -6.61 -41.84 6.71
CA VAL A 52 -5.88 -40.58 6.84
C VAL A 52 -6.88 -39.43 6.71
N GLU A 53 -7.06 -38.69 7.80
CA GLU A 53 -7.89 -37.49 7.85
C GLU A 53 -7.17 -36.33 7.15
N HIS A 54 -7.12 -36.40 5.82
CA HIS A 54 -6.71 -35.29 4.97
C HIS A 54 -7.72 -34.15 5.14
N HIS A 55 -7.44 -33.29 6.12
CA HIS A 55 -7.95 -31.94 6.12
C HIS A 55 -7.65 -31.36 4.73
N PRO A 56 -8.64 -30.84 3.99
CA PRO A 56 -8.36 -30.17 2.74
C PRO A 56 -7.44 -29.00 3.05
N VAL A 57 -6.19 -29.09 2.59
CA VAL A 57 -5.28 -27.95 2.56
C VAL A 57 -5.91 -26.97 1.60
N HIS A 58 -6.72 -26.05 2.14
CA HIS A 58 -7.20 -24.90 1.41
C HIS A 58 -5.97 -24.28 0.74
N PRO A 59 -6.00 -24.01 -0.58
CA PRO A 59 -4.92 -23.28 -1.21
C PRO A 59 -4.75 -21.98 -0.45
N GLU A 60 -3.60 -21.82 0.19
CA GLU A 60 -3.31 -20.63 0.97
C GLU A 60 -3.31 -19.46 -0.01
N HIS A 61 -4.38 -18.66 0.00
CA HIS A 61 -4.51 -17.48 -0.86
C HIS A 61 -3.43 -16.49 -0.45
N LYS A 62 -2.24 -16.63 -1.03
CA LYS A 62 -1.04 -15.86 -0.69
C LYS A 62 -1.33 -14.39 -0.94
N VAL A 63 -1.66 -13.68 0.14
CA VAL A 63 -2.00 -12.26 0.09
C VAL A 63 -0.79 -11.51 -0.46
N ILE A 64 -0.94 -10.92 -1.64
CA ILE A 64 0.14 -10.20 -2.33
C ILE A 64 0.54 -9.00 -1.46
N PRO A 65 1.79 -8.91 -0.96
CA PRO A 65 2.22 -7.82 -0.08
C PRO A 65 2.04 -6.43 -0.71
N LEU A 66 1.67 -5.42 0.08
CA LEU A 66 1.48 -4.04 -0.41
C LEU A 66 2.62 -3.52 -1.29
N ILE A 67 3.87 -3.79 -0.91
CA ILE A 67 5.05 -3.36 -1.68
C ILE A 67 5.16 -4.07 -3.04
N GLU A 68 4.69 -5.31 -3.16
CA GLU A 68 4.65 -6.05 -4.42
C GLU A 68 3.56 -5.46 -5.34
N ARG A 69 2.40 -5.13 -4.77
CA ARG A 69 1.31 -4.42 -5.49
C ARG A 69 1.78 -3.05 -6.00
N PHE A 70 2.49 -2.29 -5.15
CA PHE A 70 3.10 -1.00 -5.51
C PHE A 70 4.16 -1.13 -6.60
N ALA A 71 5.13 -2.02 -6.41
CA ALA A 71 6.18 -2.26 -7.38
C ALA A 71 5.61 -2.62 -8.76
N THR A 72 4.65 -3.57 -8.81
CA THR A 72 3.99 -3.97 -10.08
C THR A 72 3.18 -2.83 -10.70
N ALA A 73 2.45 -2.03 -9.93
CA ALA A 73 1.72 -0.87 -10.43
C ALA A 73 2.66 0.22 -11.01
N SER A 74 3.86 0.35 -10.47
CA SER A 74 4.93 1.23 -10.96
C SER A 74 5.82 0.57 -12.04
N GLY A 75 5.39 -0.54 -12.66
CA GLY A 75 6.11 -1.21 -13.76
C GLY A 75 7.28 -2.11 -13.36
N PHE A 76 7.58 -2.24 -12.07
CA PHE A 76 8.66 -3.12 -11.60
C PHE A 76 8.21 -4.58 -11.65
N PHE A 77 9.09 -5.46 -12.14
CA PHE A 77 8.91 -6.90 -12.11
C PHE A 77 9.63 -7.51 -10.90
N LYS A 78 9.02 -8.55 -10.33
CA LYS A 78 9.56 -9.27 -9.18
C LYS A 78 10.74 -10.14 -9.58
N VAL A 79 11.85 -10.00 -8.85
CA VAL A 79 13.05 -10.86 -8.98
C VAL A 79 13.15 -11.83 -7.81
N SER A 80 12.76 -11.38 -6.60
CA SER A 80 12.62 -12.23 -5.41
C SER A 80 11.65 -11.59 -4.40
N ASP A 81 11.34 -12.27 -3.30
CA ASP A 81 10.58 -11.71 -2.18
C ASP A 81 11.31 -10.54 -1.45
N GLN A 82 12.50 -10.15 -1.91
CA GLN A 82 13.32 -9.07 -1.37
C GLN A 82 13.82 -8.08 -2.45
N LYS A 83 13.48 -8.29 -3.73
CA LYS A 83 13.93 -7.44 -4.83
C LYS A 83 12.94 -7.39 -6.00
N TYR A 84 12.65 -6.18 -6.43
CA TYR A 84 11.96 -5.85 -7.68
C TYR A 84 12.91 -5.02 -8.56
N LYS A 85 12.77 -5.11 -9.88
CA LYS A 85 13.56 -4.35 -10.85
C LYS A 85 12.64 -3.63 -11.82
N HIS A 86 13.02 -2.44 -12.25
CA HIS A 86 12.36 -1.72 -13.35
C HIS A 86 13.25 -1.78 -14.62
N PRO A 87 12.67 -1.71 -15.84
CA PRO A 87 13.44 -1.79 -17.08
C PRO A 87 14.42 -0.63 -17.33
N ASP A 88 14.32 0.49 -16.62
CA ASP A 88 15.26 1.62 -16.71
C ASP A 88 16.55 1.44 -15.90
N GLY A 89 16.64 0.39 -15.08
CA GLY A 89 17.78 0.09 -14.21
C GLY A 89 17.50 0.22 -12.71
N GLU A 90 16.43 0.93 -12.32
CA GLU A 90 16.07 1.07 -10.91
C GLU A 90 15.68 -0.26 -10.26
N SER A 91 15.83 -0.35 -8.94
CA SER A 91 15.44 -1.52 -8.15
C SER A 91 14.78 -1.12 -6.83
N ILE A 92 13.70 -1.80 -6.45
CA ILE A 92 13.18 -1.76 -5.07
C ILE A 92 13.77 -2.96 -4.33
N ILE A 93 14.59 -2.70 -3.31
CA ILE A 93 15.28 -3.72 -2.50
C ILE A 93 14.81 -3.68 -1.04
N LYS A 94 14.86 -4.82 -0.36
CA LYS A 94 14.55 -4.91 1.07
C LYS A 94 15.76 -4.52 1.91
N ASN A 95 15.58 -3.63 2.87
CA ASN A 95 16.59 -3.26 3.86
C ASN A 95 16.07 -3.60 5.26
N LEU A 96 16.67 -4.59 5.93
CA LEU A 96 16.21 -5.08 7.23
C LEU A 96 16.74 -4.26 8.43
N GLU A 97 17.74 -3.40 8.20
CA GLU A 97 18.38 -2.59 9.24
C GLU A 97 17.77 -1.18 9.33
N SER A 98 17.05 -0.77 8.28
CA SER A 98 16.35 0.52 8.20
C SER A 98 14.96 0.49 8.86
N ARG A 99 14.54 1.66 9.38
CA ARG A 99 13.14 1.91 9.81
C ARG A 99 12.15 1.84 8.66
N PHE A 100 12.63 2.13 7.44
CA PHE A 100 11.89 2.00 6.19
C PHE A 100 12.37 0.70 5.52
N PRO A 101 11.60 -0.41 5.59
CA PRO A 101 12.10 -1.74 5.26
C PRO A 101 12.38 -1.99 3.78
N TRP A 102 12.18 -0.99 2.92
CA TRP A 102 12.37 -1.04 1.48
C TRP A 102 13.03 0.24 0.98
N GLU A 103 13.87 0.11 -0.04
CA GLU A 103 14.60 1.23 -0.65
C GLU A 103 14.51 1.15 -2.17
N LEU A 104 14.23 2.29 -2.81
CA LEU A 104 14.48 2.50 -4.23
C LEU A 104 15.96 2.83 -4.41
N VAL A 105 16.65 2.10 -5.28
CA VAL A 105 18.04 2.35 -5.66
C VAL A 105 18.17 2.48 -7.18
N ASP A 106 19.15 3.29 -7.60
CA ASP A 106 19.55 3.41 -9.01
C ASP A 106 20.27 2.14 -9.51
N GLU A 107 20.68 2.14 -10.79
CA GLU A 107 21.43 1.04 -11.40
C GLU A 107 22.79 0.75 -10.73
N SER A 108 23.37 1.75 -10.06
CA SER A 108 24.63 1.66 -9.31
C SER A 108 24.44 1.19 -7.86
N GLY A 109 23.18 1.10 -7.39
CA GLY A 109 22.84 0.76 -6.01
C GLY A 109 22.81 1.94 -5.05
N ASN A 110 22.89 3.19 -5.53
CA ASN A 110 22.72 4.37 -4.68
C ASN A 110 21.24 4.54 -4.32
N ARG A 111 20.94 4.84 -3.05
CA ARG A 111 19.58 5.04 -2.57
C ARG A 111 18.97 6.33 -3.12
N ILE A 112 17.90 6.19 -3.89
CA ILE A 112 17.03 7.27 -4.36
C ILE A 112 15.95 7.56 -3.30
N LYS A 113 15.36 6.54 -2.69
CA LYS A 113 14.24 6.70 -1.75
C LYS A 113 14.12 5.53 -0.78
N SER A 114 13.44 5.74 0.35
CA SER A 114 13.09 4.75 1.35
C SER A 114 11.56 4.70 1.55
N TYR A 115 11.01 3.48 1.60
CA TYR A 115 9.58 3.23 1.64
C TYR A 115 9.14 2.51 2.92
N TYR A 116 8.10 3.04 3.56
CA TYR A 116 7.41 2.39 4.68
C TYR A 116 6.01 1.94 4.23
N PRO A 117 5.84 0.66 3.83
CA PRO A 117 4.53 0.14 3.45
C PRO A 117 3.67 -0.12 4.68
N LYS A 118 2.44 0.39 4.70
CA LYS A 118 1.43 0.05 5.70
C LYS A 118 0.05 -0.18 5.09
N GLU A 119 -0.52 -1.35 5.35
CA GLU A 119 -1.83 -1.81 4.87
C GLU A 119 -2.99 -1.05 5.54
N CYS A 120 -3.14 0.24 5.23
CA CYS A 120 -4.19 1.11 5.77
C CYS A 120 -4.46 2.28 4.82
N CYS A 121 -5.65 2.90 4.93
CA CYS A 121 -6.05 4.03 4.09
C CYS A 121 -6.20 5.31 4.90
N LEU A 122 -5.49 6.36 4.50
CA LEU A 122 -5.46 7.66 5.18
C LEU A 122 -6.84 8.35 5.20
N ARG A 123 -7.69 8.03 4.22
CA ARG A 123 -9.07 8.55 4.12
C ARG A 123 -10.08 7.76 4.96
N ALA A 124 -9.74 6.54 5.38
CA ALA A 124 -10.66 5.64 6.07
C ALA A 124 -10.57 5.74 7.61
N GLY A 125 -9.58 6.45 8.14
CA GLY A 125 -9.38 6.61 9.58
C GLY A 125 -7.99 7.10 9.94
N SER A 126 -7.58 6.89 11.19
CA SER A 126 -6.23 7.21 11.66
C SER A 126 -5.19 6.21 11.14
N ILE A 127 -3.95 6.69 10.98
CA ILE A 127 -2.79 5.84 10.69
C ILE A 127 -1.76 6.02 11.80
N GLU A 128 -1.55 4.96 12.58
CA GLU A 128 -0.46 4.90 13.55
C GLU A 128 0.86 4.50 12.87
N ILE A 129 1.82 5.42 12.79
CA ILE A 129 3.20 5.07 12.42
C ILE A 129 4.14 5.33 13.60
N PRO A 130 5.30 4.63 13.66
CA PRO A 130 6.36 4.96 14.60
C PRO A 130 6.78 6.43 14.49
N ALA A 131 7.10 7.06 15.63
CA ALA A 131 7.46 8.48 15.67
C ALA A 131 8.76 8.79 14.90
N ASP A 132 9.71 7.86 14.87
CA ASP A 132 10.93 7.94 14.07
C ASP A 132 10.66 7.88 12.56
N VAL A 133 9.67 7.09 12.12
CA VAL A 133 9.19 7.08 10.73
C VAL A 133 8.57 8.43 10.35
N TRP A 134 7.77 9.05 11.23
CA TRP A 134 7.24 10.39 10.99
C TRP A 134 8.34 11.47 10.99
N ASN A 135 9.29 11.42 11.93
CA ASN A 135 10.37 12.41 12.00
C ASN A 135 11.21 12.40 10.71
N LEU A 136 11.56 11.22 10.17
CA LEU A 136 12.30 11.11 8.91
C LEU A 136 11.52 11.70 7.71
N LEU A 137 10.19 11.61 7.70
CA LEU A 137 9.34 12.25 6.69
C LEU A 137 9.31 13.78 6.80
N GLU A 138 9.54 14.35 7.99
CA GLU A 138 9.67 15.81 8.18
C GLU A 138 11.10 16.33 8.00
N GLU A 139 12.11 15.54 8.38
CA GLU A 139 13.54 15.90 8.28
C GLU A 139 14.06 15.80 6.84
N ASP A 140 13.65 14.78 6.07
CA ASP A 140 14.06 14.56 4.69
C ASP A 140 12.86 14.14 3.80
N PRO A 141 11.95 15.07 3.49
CA PRO A 141 10.68 14.79 2.83
C PRO A 141 10.76 14.30 1.38
N ILE A 142 11.97 14.34 0.79
CA ILE A 142 12.24 13.93 -0.60
C ILE A 142 12.58 12.45 -0.66
N HIS A 143 13.42 11.97 0.26
CA HIS A 143 13.94 10.59 0.23
C HIS A 143 13.14 9.61 1.10
N TYR A 144 12.16 10.06 1.91
CA TYR A 144 11.29 9.17 2.68
C TYR A 144 9.84 9.26 2.22
N SER A 145 9.14 8.11 2.16
CA SER A 145 7.73 8.04 1.75
C SER A 145 6.99 6.86 2.37
N LEU A 146 5.69 7.04 2.65
CA LEU A 146 4.78 5.96 3.03
C LEU A 146 4.17 5.33 1.78
N ILE A 147 4.04 4.01 1.74
CA ILE A 147 3.19 3.32 0.76
C ILE A 147 1.93 2.88 1.49
N LEU A 148 0.78 3.43 1.09
CA LEU A 148 -0.52 3.22 1.74
C LEU A 148 -1.54 2.63 0.75
N ILE A 149 -2.70 2.22 1.26
CA ILE A 149 -3.83 1.76 0.43
C ILE A 149 -4.81 2.92 0.21
N GLU A 150 -5.35 3.08 -0.99
CA GLU A 150 -6.50 3.95 -1.26
C GLU A 150 -7.84 3.19 -1.12
N ALA A 151 -8.96 3.92 -1.10
CA ALA A 151 -10.30 3.34 -0.93
C ALA A 151 -10.68 2.31 -2.01
N ASP A 152 -10.06 2.39 -3.19
CA ASP A 152 -10.20 1.44 -4.31
C ASP A 152 -9.24 0.23 -4.22
N ARG A 153 -8.55 0.07 -3.08
CA ARG A 153 -7.51 -0.94 -2.80
C ARG A 153 -6.22 -0.79 -3.62
N THR A 154 -6.05 0.28 -4.40
CA THR A 154 -4.77 0.57 -5.05
C THR A 154 -3.72 1.03 -4.03
N SER A 155 -2.45 0.79 -4.33
CA SER A 155 -1.33 1.32 -3.54
C SER A 155 -0.98 2.73 -4.00
N PHE A 156 -0.75 3.65 -3.06
CA PHE A 156 -0.35 5.03 -3.36
C PHE A 156 0.87 5.46 -2.53
N GLU A 157 1.76 6.24 -3.16
CA GLU A 157 2.94 6.81 -2.52
C GLU A 157 2.62 8.18 -1.90
N TYR A 158 2.69 8.24 -0.57
CA TYR A 158 2.61 9.46 0.20
C TYR A 158 4.03 9.94 0.55
N THR A 159 4.56 10.86 -0.25
CA THR A 159 5.86 11.49 0.02
C THR A 159 5.82 12.32 1.30
N GLY A 160 6.98 12.50 1.96
CA GLY A 160 7.09 13.42 3.09
C GLY A 160 6.61 14.82 2.73
N GLU A 161 6.95 15.32 1.55
CA GLU A 161 6.44 16.62 1.06
C GLU A 161 4.91 16.68 1.00
N LEU A 162 4.25 15.62 0.49
CA LEU A 162 2.79 15.57 0.40
C LEU A 162 2.16 15.54 1.79
N LEU A 163 2.71 14.75 2.70
CA LEU A 163 2.23 14.65 4.08
C LEU A 163 2.41 15.97 4.84
N ILE A 164 3.54 16.66 4.68
CA ILE A 164 3.76 18.01 5.22
C ILE A 164 2.73 19.00 4.64
N LYS A 165 2.51 18.98 3.32
CA LYS A 165 1.52 19.86 2.66
C LYS A 165 0.09 19.61 3.20
N LEU A 166 -0.31 18.35 3.39
CA LEU A 166 -1.59 17.98 4.01
C LEU A 166 -1.68 18.46 5.47
N LYS A 167 -0.61 18.29 6.27
CA LYS A 167 -0.54 18.76 7.67
C LYS A 167 -0.65 20.29 7.77
N GLN A 168 0.04 21.02 6.90
CA GLN A 168 0.01 22.49 6.86
C GLN A 168 -1.37 23.05 6.48
N LYS A 169 -2.14 22.32 5.67
CA LYS A 169 -3.52 22.69 5.30
C LYS A 169 -4.57 22.28 6.35
N GLY A 170 -4.22 21.38 7.26
CA GLY A 170 -5.15 20.77 8.22
C GLY A 170 -5.89 19.54 7.69
N ASP A 171 -5.56 19.07 6.48
CA ASP A 171 -6.14 17.86 5.86
C ASP A 171 -5.77 16.58 6.65
N ILE A 172 -4.64 16.61 7.37
CA ILE A 172 -4.27 15.60 8.37
C ILE A 172 -3.86 16.27 9.69
N THR A 173 -4.18 15.62 10.81
CA THR A 173 -3.73 16.02 12.14
C THR A 173 -2.85 14.92 12.73
N LEU A 174 -1.65 15.28 13.17
CA LEU A 174 -0.75 14.36 13.87
C LEU A 174 -1.07 14.36 15.36
N PHE A 175 -1.43 13.19 15.90
CA PHE A 175 -1.62 12.98 17.33
C PHE A 175 -0.37 12.32 17.94
N PRO A 176 0.13 12.76 19.11
CA PRO A 176 1.21 12.07 19.81
C PRO A 176 0.79 10.65 20.19
N ALA A 177 1.54 9.64 19.75
CA ALA A 177 1.12 8.24 19.89
C ALA A 177 1.43 7.62 21.26
N SER A 178 2.57 7.93 21.90
CA SER A 178 2.89 7.49 23.28
C SER A 178 4.14 8.16 23.88
N TYR A 179 4.15 8.27 25.21
CA TYR A 179 5.33 8.53 26.05
C TYR A 179 5.30 7.58 27.24
N THR A 180 6.45 7.02 27.64
CA THR A 180 6.58 6.23 28.88
C THR A 180 7.79 6.71 29.67
N ILE A 181 7.56 7.12 30.92
CA ILE A 181 8.59 7.61 31.84
C ILE A 181 8.65 6.67 33.05
N LEU A 182 9.85 6.24 33.41
CA LEU A 182 10.11 5.41 34.59
C LEU A 182 10.88 6.20 35.63
N ALA A 183 10.35 6.24 36.86
CA ALA A 183 11.08 6.75 38.02
C ALA A 183 12.11 5.72 38.50
N LYS A 184 13.16 6.21 39.17
CA LYS A 184 14.06 5.36 39.96
C LYS A 184 13.67 5.44 41.43
N ASP A 185 13.63 4.30 42.11
CA ASP A 185 13.82 4.29 43.56
C ASP A 185 15.25 4.76 43.90
N ARG A 186 15.39 5.42 45.06
CA ARG A 186 16.64 5.99 45.56
C ARG A 186 17.42 4.99 46.41
#